data_AF-A0A9P6ND61-F1
#
_entry.id   AF-A0A9P6ND61-F1
#
_cell.length_a   1.000
_cell.length_b   1.000
_cell.length_c   1.000
_cell.angle_alpha   90.00
_cell.angle_beta   90.00
_cell.angle_gamma   90.00
#
_symmetry.space_group_name_H-M   'P 1'
#
loop_
_entity.id
_entity.type
_entity.pdbx_description
1 polymer ?
#
loop_
_entity_poly.entity_id
_entity_poly.type
_entity_poly.pdbx_seq_one_letter_code
_entity_poly.pdbx_strand_id
1 'polypeptide(L)'
;MSRIDLDQIRQTLIRLEDTIIYLLIERAQFAHNQPIYEISDKVIDLNLQDGDQTKVSFLDWILFQTESVHAKVRRYESPDEYPFTTPINKLPKPILPPLNQSNPYLYQNNININPKIKEFYINHIVNNLTHLKDDGQYGSSAVRDVEILQAVSRRIHYGKFVAECKFRESPKDFIDSIKSKDYHNLEKLITKPKIEEILINRLKIKSKLYGQEIDLNGNLINDKNKINTELVINMYKDWVIPLTRHVEVEYLLCRLDGLSNDEINELLNN
;
A
#
# COMPACT_ATOMS: atom_id res chain seq x y z
N MET A 1 27.02 9.61 1.51
CA MET A 1 25.56 9.40 1.57
C MET A 1 25.29 7.91 1.74
N SER A 2 24.51 7.49 2.73
CA SER A 2 24.16 6.07 2.87
C SER A 2 23.39 5.63 1.61
N ARG A 3 23.91 4.61 0.95
CA ARG A 3 23.31 4.02 -0.25
C ARG A 3 22.02 3.33 0.17
N ILE A 4 20.93 3.57 -0.55
CA ILE A 4 19.72 2.76 -0.37
C ILE A 4 20.08 1.35 -0.86
N ASP A 5 19.98 0.38 0.03
CA ASP A 5 20.31 -1.01 -0.27
C ASP A 5 19.15 -1.68 -1.04
N LEU A 6 19.37 -1.94 -2.32
CA LEU A 6 18.41 -2.61 -3.19
C LEU A 6 18.00 -3.98 -2.65
N ASP A 7 18.88 -4.69 -1.94
CA ASP A 7 18.56 -5.99 -1.38
C ASP A 7 17.65 -5.84 -0.15
N GLN A 8 17.83 -4.81 0.67
CA GLN A 8 16.89 -4.49 1.75
C GLN A 8 15.51 -4.10 1.21
N ILE A 9 15.45 -3.33 0.12
CA ILE A 9 14.18 -3.02 -0.54
C ILE A 9 13.49 -4.31 -1.00
N ARG A 10 14.22 -5.18 -1.73
CA ARG A 10 13.68 -6.45 -2.21
C ARG A 10 13.17 -7.32 -1.07
N GLN A 11 13.95 -7.46 0.00
CA GLN A 11 13.55 -8.24 1.18
C GLN A 11 12.29 -7.67 1.83
N THR A 12 12.17 -6.34 1.94
CA THR A 12 10.98 -5.68 2.49
C THR A 12 9.75 -5.93 1.61
N LEU A 13 9.88 -5.79 0.29
CA LEU A 13 8.80 -6.07 -0.65
C LEU A 13 8.36 -7.54 -0.59
N ILE A 14 9.30 -8.48 -0.51
CA ILE A 14 9.00 -9.92 -0.38
C ILE A 14 8.27 -10.22 0.93
N ARG A 15 8.65 -9.58 2.04
CA ARG A 15 7.95 -9.74 3.33
C ARG A 15 6.55 -9.16 3.29
N LEU A 16 6.36 -8.02 2.62
CA LEU A 16 5.03 -7.42 2.45
C LEU A 16 4.11 -8.31 1.61
N GLU A 17 4.64 -9.07 0.65
CA GLU A 17 3.84 -10.09 -0.05
C GLU A 17 3.25 -11.11 0.93
N ASP A 18 4.06 -11.61 1.86
CA ASP A 18 3.62 -12.60 2.85
C ASP A 18 2.56 -11.99 3.77
N THR A 19 2.82 -10.80 4.30
CA THR A 19 1.87 -10.06 5.15
C THR A 19 0.54 -9.87 4.44
N ILE A 20 0.54 -9.41 3.19
CA ILE A 20 -0.69 -9.18 2.43
C ILE A 20 -1.46 -10.50 2.22
N ILE A 21 -0.78 -11.59 1.85
CA ILE A 21 -1.45 -12.88 1.63
C ILE A 21 -2.10 -13.37 2.93
N TYR A 22 -1.40 -13.31 4.06
CA TYR A 22 -1.96 -13.72 5.35
C TYR A 22 -3.16 -12.86 5.75
N LEU A 23 -3.07 -11.54 5.61
CA LEU A 23 -4.18 -10.65 5.95
C LEU A 23 -5.41 -10.90 5.07
N LEU A 24 -5.22 -11.20 3.78
CA LEU A 24 -6.31 -11.58 2.88
C LEU A 24 -6.97 -12.90 3.31
N ILE A 25 -6.18 -13.90 3.72
CA ILE A 25 -6.69 -15.17 4.28
C ILE A 25 -7.55 -14.89 5.52
N GLU A 26 -7.09 -14.03 6.42
CA GLU A 26 -7.85 -13.66 7.62
C GLU A 26 -9.13 -12.90 7.30
N ARG A 27 -9.11 -11.96 6.33
CA ARG A 27 -10.31 -11.23 5.92
C ARG A 27 -11.33 -12.14 5.22
N ALA A 28 -10.88 -13.15 4.49
CA ALA A 28 -11.74 -14.11 3.80
C ALA A 28 -12.58 -14.99 4.74
N GLN A 29 -12.24 -15.03 6.04
CA GLN A 29 -13.04 -15.76 7.03
C GLN A 29 -14.39 -15.08 7.34
N PHE A 30 -14.54 -13.80 7.00
CA PHE A 30 -15.75 -13.03 7.23
C PHE A 30 -16.52 -12.79 5.93
N ALA A 31 -17.84 -12.61 6.04
CA ALA A 31 -18.70 -12.22 4.94
C ALA A 31 -18.36 -10.83 4.40
N HIS A 32 -19.03 -10.45 3.31
CA HIS A 32 -18.85 -9.15 2.68
C HIS A 32 -19.12 -8.00 3.65
N ASN A 33 -20.20 -8.09 4.43
CA ASN A 33 -20.52 -7.10 5.46
C ASN A 33 -20.60 -5.67 4.89
N GLN A 34 -21.43 -5.51 3.85
CA GLN A 34 -21.69 -4.25 3.13
C GLN A 34 -21.82 -3.00 4.02
N PRO A 35 -22.48 -3.06 5.21
CA PRO A 35 -22.58 -1.90 6.11
C PRO A 35 -21.26 -1.27 6.54
N ILE A 36 -20.13 -1.97 6.41
CA ILE A 36 -18.80 -1.44 6.73
C ILE A 36 -18.41 -0.29 5.77
N TYR A 37 -18.78 -0.42 4.50
CA TYR A 37 -18.25 0.41 3.40
C TYR A 37 -19.19 1.55 2.98
N GLU A 38 -20.39 1.59 3.53
CA GLU A 38 -21.41 2.59 3.24
C GLU A 38 -21.84 3.35 4.50
N ILE A 39 -22.59 4.43 4.31
CA ILE A 39 -23.25 5.11 5.41
C ILE A 39 -24.45 4.25 5.81
N SER A 40 -24.34 3.53 6.92
CA SER A 40 -25.34 2.56 7.36
C SER A 40 -25.79 2.82 8.80
N ASP A 41 -27.10 2.82 9.01
CA ASP A 41 -27.70 2.87 10.35
C ASP A 41 -27.55 1.54 11.11
N LYS A 42 -26.91 0.51 10.54
CA LYS A 42 -26.53 -0.71 11.28
C LYS A 42 -25.32 -0.50 12.19
N VAL A 43 -24.52 0.53 11.94
CA VAL A 43 -23.37 0.89 12.76
C VAL A 43 -23.67 2.20 13.48
N ILE A 44 -24.54 2.08 14.48
CA ILE A 44 -25.45 3.13 14.99
C ILE A 44 -24.75 4.29 15.71
N ASP A 45 -23.61 4.03 16.39
CA ASP A 45 -23.02 5.01 17.32
C ASP A 45 -21.92 5.90 16.73
N LEU A 46 -21.59 5.75 15.44
CA LEU A 46 -20.47 6.51 14.82
C LEU A 46 -20.76 8.01 14.67
N ASN A 47 -22.05 8.37 14.56
CA ASN A 47 -22.49 9.72 14.19
C ASN A 47 -23.06 10.53 15.37
N LEU A 48 -22.80 10.09 16.62
CA LEU A 48 -23.41 10.67 17.83
C LEU A 48 -22.43 11.43 18.73
N GLN A 49 -21.14 11.49 18.37
CA GLN A 49 -20.13 12.18 19.18
C GLN A 49 -19.63 13.44 18.46
N ASP A 50 -19.91 14.57 19.10
CA ASP A 50 -19.62 15.96 18.69
C ASP A 50 -20.44 16.47 17.51
N GLY A 51 -20.83 17.75 17.57
CA GLY A 51 -21.79 18.43 16.68
C GLY A 51 -21.39 18.54 15.20
N ASP A 52 -20.52 17.67 14.72
CA ASP A 52 -20.23 17.44 13.32
C ASP A 52 -21.23 16.40 12.74
N GLN A 53 -22.12 16.86 11.88
CA GLN A 53 -23.15 16.03 11.24
C GLN A 53 -22.63 15.21 10.06
N THR A 54 -21.30 15.16 9.85
CA THR A 54 -20.73 14.40 8.73
C THR A 54 -20.87 12.89 8.96
N LYS A 55 -21.79 12.29 8.22
CA LYS A 55 -21.96 10.84 8.17
C LYS A 55 -20.74 10.21 7.47
N VAL A 56 -20.03 9.36 8.18
CA VAL A 56 -18.90 8.57 7.64
C VAL A 56 -19.23 7.08 7.60
N SER A 57 -18.56 6.33 6.73
CA SER A 57 -18.64 4.86 6.75
C SER A 57 -17.94 4.30 8.00
N PHE A 58 -18.28 3.08 8.41
CA PHE A 58 -17.58 2.44 9.53
C PHE A 58 -16.09 2.22 9.22
N LEU A 59 -15.75 1.88 7.98
CA LEU A 59 -14.36 1.77 7.53
C LEU A 59 -13.59 3.09 7.71
N ASP A 60 -14.19 4.22 7.31
CA ASP A 60 -13.54 5.53 7.45
C ASP A 60 -13.36 5.93 8.91
N TRP A 61 -14.35 5.64 9.74
CA TRP A 61 -14.25 5.88 11.18
C TRP A 61 -13.12 5.05 11.81
N ILE A 62 -13.07 3.73 11.56
CA ILE A 62 -12.05 2.88 12.19
C ILE A 62 -10.65 3.17 11.65
N LEU A 63 -10.52 3.54 10.37
CA LEU A 63 -9.28 4.08 9.81
C LEU A 63 -8.86 5.30 10.62
N PHE A 64 -9.71 6.33 10.70
CA PHE A 64 -9.36 7.56 11.43
C PHE A 64 -8.94 7.31 12.89
N GLN A 65 -9.67 6.45 13.62
CA GLN A 65 -9.33 6.10 14.99
C GLN A 65 -7.97 5.39 15.08
N THR A 66 -7.75 4.39 14.23
CA THR A 66 -6.49 3.63 14.19
C THR A 66 -5.31 4.53 13.82
N GLU A 67 -5.48 5.36 12.79
CA GLU A 67 -4.46 6.29 12.36
C GLU A 67 -4.17 7.36 13.41
N SER A 68 -5.17 7.79 14.17
CA SER A 68 -4.96 8.72 15.28
C SER A 68 -4.07 8.14 16.38
N VAL A 69 -4.23 6.85 16.70
CA VAL A 69 -3.32 6.16 17.63
C VAL A 69 -1.92 6.05 17.04
N HIS A 70 -1.81 5.64 15.78
CA HIS A 70 -0.52 5.46 15.10
C HIS A 70 0.25 6.78 14.90
N ALA A 71 -0.45 7.89 14.64
CA ALA A 71 0.15 9.21 14.50
C ALA A 71 0.82 9.67 15.80
N LYS A 72 0.18 9.42 16.95
CA LYS A 72 0.76 9.73 18.27
C LYS A 72 2.11 9.04 18.49
N VAL A 73 2.30 7.85 17.94
CA VAL A 73 3.55 7.08 18.04
C VAL A 73 4.47 7.24 16.83
N ARG A 74 4.33 8.34 16.07
CA ARG A 74 5.19 8.75 14.93
C ARG A 74 5.15 7.85 13.70
N ARG A 75 4.11 7.01 13.52
CA ARG A 75 4.04 6.12 12.35
C ARG A 75 4.20 6.86 11.03
N TYR A 76 3.50 7.98 10.86
CA TYR A 76 3.50 8.78 9.62
C TYR A 76 4.65 9.80 9.52
N GLU A 77 5.60 9.77 10.47
CA GLU A 77 6.91 10.39 10.26
C GLU A 77 7.86 9.44 9.50
N SER A 78 7.52 8.16 9.41
CA SER A 78 8.27 7.18 8.61
C SER A 78 8.06 7.44 7.12
N PRO A 79 9.13 7.41 6.29
CA PRO A 79 9.04 7.71 4.85
C PRO A 79 8.27 6.65 4.03
N ASP A 80 7.95 5.50 4.61
CA ASP A 80 7.22 4.39 3.98
C ASP A 80 5.78 4.22 4.50
N GLU A 81 5.30 5.09 5.39
CA GLU A 81 3.97 5.00 5.98
C GLU A 81 3.09 6.19 5.57
N TYR A 82 1.90 5.91 5.05
CA TYR A 82 1.01 6.92 4.45
C TYR A 82 -0.40 6.79 5.03
N PRO A 83 -0.97 7.86 5.63
CA PRO A 83 -2.32 7.81 6.17
C PRO A 83 -3.38 7.89 5.05
N PHE A 84 -4.50 7.21 5.25
CA PHE A 84 -5.74 7.34 4.46
C PHE A 84 -6.53 8.59 4.87
N THR A 85 -6.37 9.06 6.11
CA THR A 85 -6.97 10.31 6.58
C THR A 85 -6.32 11.50 5.88
N THR A 86 -7.11 12.23 5.11
CA THR A 86 -6.69 13.45 4.42
C THR A 86 -7.59 14.64 4.77
N PRO A 87 -7.04 15.85 4.96
CA PRO A 87 -5.60 16.18 5.06
C PRO A 87 -4.94 15.64 6.34
N ILE A 88 -3.61 15.44 6.30
CA ILE A 88 -2.83 14.82 7.41
C ILE A 88 -2.90 15.61 8.72
N ASN A 89 -3.15 16.91 8.66
CA ASN A 89 -3.31 17.77 9.84
C ASN A 89 -4.60 17.49 10.65
N LYS A 90 -5.50 16.62 10.16
CA LYS A 90 -6.60 16.06 10.95
C LYS A 90 -6.11 15.05 11.99
N LEU A 91 -4.94 14.43 11.77
CA LEU A 91 -4.35 13.49 12.72
C LEU A 91 -3.67 14.23 13.88
N PRO A 92 -3.69 13.65 15.09
CA PRO A 92 -3.04 14.24 16.26
C PRO A 92 -1.53 14.32 16.08
N LYS A 93 -0.92 15.31 16.75
CA LYS A 93 0.54 15.43 16.81
C LYS A 93 1.17 14.25 17.58
N PRO A 94 2.41 13.85 17.24
CA PRO A 94 3.15 12.85 17.99
C PRO A 94 3.31 13.21 19.47
N ILE A 95 3.25 12.21 20.34
CA ILE A 95 3.57 12.35 21.78
C ILE A 95 5.01 11.95 22.09
N LEU A 96 5.69 11.31 21.13
CA LEU A 96 7.10 10.93 21.22
C LEU A 96 7.98 12.08 20.72
N PRO A 97 9.21 12.24 21.25
CA PRO A 97 10.15 13.24 20.74
C PRO A 97 10.47 12.99 19.26
N PRO A 98 10.83 14.00 18.47
CA PRO A 98 11.20 13.79 17.07
C PRO A 98 12.43 12.88 16.96
N LEU A 99 12.49 12.06 15.91
CA LEU A 99 13.71 11.32 15.59
C LEU A 99 14.74 12.27 14.97
N ASN A 100 15.99 12.22 15.42
CA ASN A 100 17.13 12.88 14.77
C ASN A 100 17.52 12.17 13.47
N GLN A 101 16.55 11.71 12.69
CA GLN A 101 16.80 11.15 11.38
C GLN A 101 16.76 12.29 10.36
N SER A 102 17.93 12.85 10.07
CA SER A 102 18.20 13.43 8.76
C SER A 102 18.01 12.29 7.76
N ASN A 103 16.82 12.19 7.17
CA ASN A 103 16.41 11.03 6.38
C ASN A 103 16.37 11.39 4.88
N PRO A 104 17.51 11.51 4.17
CA PRO A 104 17.55 11.93 2.76
C PRO A 104 17.41 10.73 1.81
N TYR A 105 16.72 9.66 2.21
CA TYR A 105 16.55 8.52 1.29
C TYR A 105 15.60 8.89 0.16
N LEU A 106 14.44 9.47 0.47
CA LEU A 106 13.54 9.97 -0.55
C LEU A 106 13.73 11.47 -0.76
N TYR A 107 13.60 11.92 -2.00
CA TYR A 107 13.45 13.32 -2.35
C TYR A 107 12.11 13.85 -1.82
N GLN A 108 12.07 15.12 -1.43
CA GLN A 108 10.87 15.72 -0.86
C GLN A 108 9.70 15.62 -1.86
N ASN A 109 8.56 15.06 -1.42
CA ASN A 109 7.38 14.85 -2.25
C ASN A 109 6.11 14.78 -1.38
N ASN A 110 4.95 15.00 -1.99
CA ASN A 110 3.63 14.93 -1.33
C ASN A 110 2.74 13.81 -1.89
N ILE A 111 3.35 12.78 -2.51
CA ILE A 111 2.61 11.73 -3.21
C ILE A 111 1.94 10.81 -2.19
N ASN A 112 0.61 10.74 -2.23
CA ASN A 112 -0.18 9.79 -1.47
C ASN A 112 -1.39 9.37 -2.30
N ILE A 113 -1.40 8.13 -2.78
CA ILE A 113 -2.46 7.58 -3.63
C ILE A 113 -3.44 6.69 -2.85
N ASN A 114 -3.44 6.76 -1.52
CA ASN A 114 -4.35 6.01 -0.66
C ASN A 114 -5.84 6.13 -1.04
N PRO A 115 -6.36 7.27 -1.55
CA PRO A 115 -7.74 7.32 -2.04
C PRO A 115 -8.02 6.28 -3.14
N LYS A 116 -7.12 6.15 -4.13
CA LYS A 116 -7.22 5.15 -5.20
C LYS A 116 -7.08 3.72 -4.67
N ILE A 117 -6.18 3.51 -3.70
CA ILE A 117 -5.97 2.20 -3.06
C ILE A 117 -7.23 1.76 -2.30
N LYS A 118 -7.85 2.68 -1.54
CA LYS A 118 -9.07 2.41 -0.78
C LYS A 118 -10.23 2.05 -1.69
N GLU A 119 -10.44 2.85 -2.74
CA GLU A 119 -11.49 2.59 -3.74
C GLU A 119 -11.31 1.21 -4.38
N PHE A 120 -10.09 0.90 -4.83
CA PHE A 120 -9.79 -0.39 -5.43
C PHE A 120 -10.01 -1.55 -4.44
N TYR A 121 -9.55 -1.40 -3.20
CA TYR A 121 -9.70 -2.40 -2.16
C TYR A 121 -11.18 -2.76 -1.97
N ILE A 122 -12.04 -1.77 -1.77
CA ILE A 122 -13.47 -1.98 -1.56
C ILE A 122 -14.12 -2.60 -2.81
N ASN A 123 -13.91 -1.98 -3.97
CA ASN A 123 -14.67 -2.30 -5.18
C ASN A 123 -14.22 -3.61 -5.87
N HIS A 124 -13.01 -4.08 -5.60
CA HIS A 124 -12.46 -5.24 -6.31
C HIS A 124 -11.86 -6.28 -5.37
N ILE A 125 -11.11 -5.89 -4.34
CA ILE A 125 -10.54 -6.90 -3.43
C ILE A 125 -11.66 -7.50 -2.59
N VAL A 126 -12.37 -6.70 -1.80
CA VAL A 126 -13.42 -7.19 -0.90
C VAL A 126 -14.51 -7.93 -1.68
N ASN A 127 -14.98 -7.35 -2.80
CA ASN A 127 -16.02 -7.96 -3.65
C ASN A 127 -15.68 -9.36 -4.15
N ASN A 128 -14.41 -9.63 -4.48
CA ASN A 128 -14.00 -10.94 -5.00
C ASN A 128 -13.44 -11.87 -3.92
N LEU A 129 -13.00 -11.32 -2.78
CA LEU A 129 -12.46 -12.07 -1.65
C LEU A 129 -13.55 -12.68 -0.76
N THR A 130 -14.69 -12.00 -0.65
CA THR A 130 -15.71 -12.29 0.36
C THR A 130 -17.00 -12.81 -0.28
N HIS A 131 -17.77 -13.58 0.49
CA HIS A 131 -19.12 -13.98 0.07
C HIS A 131 -20.10 -12.83 0.31
N LEU A 132 -20.93 -12.52 -0.70
CA LEU A 132 -21.96 -11.47 -0.65
C LEU A 132 -23.09 -11.82 0.34
N LYS A 133 -22.77 -11.71 1.63
CA LYS A 133 -23.59 -12.00 2.79
C LYS A 133 -23.25 -11.00 3.90
N ASP A 134 -24.06 -11.03 4.94
CA ASP A 134 -23.87 -10.27 6.16
C ASP A 134 -23.87 -11.27 7.32
N ASP A 135 -22.73 -11.39 8.01
CA ASP A 135 -22.57 -12.26 9.19
C ASP A 135 -22.54 -11.47 10.50
N GLY A 136 -22.74 -10.15 10.45
CA GLY A 136 -22.73 -9.25 11.61
C GLY A 136 -21.35 -9.00 12.23
N GLN A 137 -20.28 -9.60 11.73
CA GLN A 137 -18.91 -9.46 12.27
C GLN A 137 -18.22 -8.19 11.76
N TYR A 138 -18.89 -7.05 11.86
CA TYR A 138 -18.43 -5.78 11.30
C TYR A 138 -17.08 -5.35 11.88
N GLY A 139 -16.93 -5.42 13.22
CA GLY A 139 -15.70 -5.01 13.90
C GLY A 139 -14.49 -5.82 13.47
N SER A 140 -14.60 -7.16 13.52
CA SER A 140 -13.53 -8.06 13.10
C SER A 140 -13.15 -7.87 11.64
N SER A 141 -14.15 -7.75 10.76
CA SER A 141 -13.95 -7.50 9.32
C SER A 141 -13.22 -6.17 9.08
N ALA A 142 -13.69 -5.09 9.70
CA ALA A 142 -13.14 -3.75 9.51
C ALA A 142 -11.70 -3.62 10.06
N VAL A 143 -11.37 -4.31 11.16
CA VAL A 143 -9.98 -4.39 11.66
C VAL A 143 -9.07 -5.07 10.63
N ARG A 144 -9.51 -6.19 10.02
CA ARG A 144 -8.75 -6.83 8.94
C ARG A 144 -8.64 -5.92 7.70
N ASP A 145 -9.70 -5.19 7.37
CA ASP A 145 -9.69 -4.23 6.26
C ASP A 145 -8.61 -3.15 6.46
N VAL A 146 -8.52 -2.57 7.67
CA VAL A 146 -7.49 -1.57 8.01
C VAL A 146 -6.08 -2.14 7.87
N GLU A 147 -5.85 -3.36 8.35
CA GLU A 147 -4.54 -4.00 8.25
C GLU A 147 -4.13 -4.26 6.80
N ILE A 148 -5.07 -4.76 5.97
CA ILE A 148 -4.81 -4.97 4.54
C ILE A 148 -4.51 -3.64 3.85
N LEU A 149 -5.34 -2.62 4.08
CA LEU A 149 -5.17 -1.29 3.50
C LEU A 149 -3.80 -0.69 3.86
N GLN A 150 -3.36 -0.80 5.12
CA GLN A 150 -2.04 -0.35 5.54
C GLN A 150 -0.91 -1.14 4.87
N ALA A 151 -1.01 -2.47 4.80
CA ALA A 151 0.01 -3.31 4.18
C ALA A 151 0.13 -3.07 2.67
N VAL A 152 -1.01 -2.95 1.98
CA VAL A 152 -1.09 -2.66 0.54
C VAL A 152 -0.61 -1.23 0.26
N SER A 153 -1.01 -0.25 1.07
CA SER A 153 -0.52 1.13 0.97
C SER A 153 1.00 1.17 1.06
N ARG A 154 1.58 0.55 2.09
CA ARG A 154 3.02 0.47 2.26
C ARG A 154 3.68 -0.22 1.08
N ARG A 155 3.16 -1.36 0.61
CA ARG A 155 3.71 -2.11 -0.55
C ARG A 155 3.72 -1.29 -1.83
N ILE A 156 2.66 -0.54 -2.10
CA ILE A 156 2.53 0.28 -3.31
C ILE A 156 3.42 1.52 -3.21
N HIS A 157 3.37 2.23 -2.09
CA HIS A 157 4.18 3.44 -1.90
C HIS A 157 5.68 3.16 -1.73
N TYR A 158 6.06 1.92 -1.41
CA TYR A 158 7.46 1.50 -1.45
C TYR A 158 8.08 1.65 -2.85
N GLY A 159 7.25 1.77 -3.89
CA GLY A 159 7.68 2.18 -5.23
C GLY A 159 8.54 3.45 -5.23
N LYS A 160 8.35 4.40 -4.30
CA LYS A 160 9.22 5.59 -4.21
C LYS A 160 10.69 5.25 -3.95
N PHE A 161 10.96 4.29 -3.07
CA PHE A 161 12.34 3.84 -2.81
C PHE A 161 12.93 3.12 -4.01
N VAL A 162 12.10 2.33 -4.71
CA VAL A 162 12.49 1.65 -5.95
C VAL A 162 12.86 2.67 -7.03
N ALA A 163 12.02 3.69 -7.22
CA ALA A 163 12.24 4.77 -8.19
C ALA A 163 13.49 5.58 -7.84
N GLU A 164 13.70 5.94 -6.58
CA GLU A 164 14.92 6.63 -6.15
C GLU A 164 16.17 5.81 -6.40
N CYS A 165 16.15 4.50 -6.12
CA CYS A 165 17.27 3.63 -6.41
C CYS A 165 17.60 3.60 -7.91
N LYS A 166 16.58 3.43 -8.77
CA LYS A 166 16.75 3.45 -10.23
C LYS A 166 17.31 4.79 -10.71
N PHE A 167 16.78 5.89 -10.21
CA PHE A 167 17.25 7.23 -10.55
C PHE A 167 18.70 7.45 -10.14
N ARG A 168 19.09 7.06 -8.92
CA ARG A 168 20.48 7.19 -8.43
C ARG A 168 21.47 6.29 -9.17
N GLU A 169 21.01 5.17 -9.72
CA GLU A 169 21.86 4.24 -10.48
C GLU A 169 22.19 4.79 -11.88
N SER A 170 21.25 5.48 -12.52
CA SER A 170 21.47 6.05 -13.87
C SER A 170 20.65 7.32 -14.09
N PRO A 171 21.01 8.46 -13.46
CA PRO A 171 20.19 9.68 -13.52
C PRO A 171 19.95 10.18 -14.95
N LYS A 172 20.97 10.06 -15.81
CA LYS A 172 20.95 10.49 -17.22
C LYS A 172 19.77 9.91 -18.00
N ASP A 173 19.40 8.66 -17.71
CA ASP A 173 18.32 7.96 -18.43
C ASP A 173 16.94 8.59 -18.15
N PHE A 174 16.78 9.24 -17.00
CA PHE A 174 15.49 9.78 -16.56
C PHE A 174 15.35 11.29 -16.79
N ILE A 175 16.44 12.07 -16.71
CA ILE A 175 16.38 13.54 -16.62
C ILE A 175 15.59 14.17 -17.77
N ASP A 176 15.81 13.77 -19.01
CA ASP A 176 15.09 14.34 -20.16
C ASP A 176 13.59 14.04 -20.11
N SER A 177 13.23 12.83 -19.68
CA SER A 177 11.83 12.41 -19.54
C SER A 177 11.15 13.12 -18.38
N ILE A 178 11.87 13.38 -17.28
CA ILE A 178 11.36 14.16 -16.14
C ILE A 178 11.11 15.61 -16.58
N LYS A 179 12.07 16.26 -17.23
CA LYS A 179 11.95 17.65 -17.69
C LYS A 179 10.82 17.85 -18.68
N SER A 180 10.63 16.90 -19.60
CA SER A 180 9.53 16.92 -20.58
C SER A 180 8.20 16.41 -20.04
N LYS A 181 8.17 15.91 -18.78
CA LYS A 181 7.02 15.25 -18.16
C LYS A 181 6.47 14.09 -19.00
N ASP A 182 7.35 13.34 -19.66
CA ASP A 182 6.99 12.18 -20.47
C ASP A 182 6.68 10.96 -19.58
N TYR A 183 5.42 10.88 -19.16
CA TYR A 183 4.91 9.79 -18.33
C TYR A 183 5.17 8.42 -18.97
N HIS A 184 4.89 8.29 -20.27
CA HIS A 184 4.96 7.01 -20.97
C HIS A 184 6.41 6.52 -21.09
N ASN A 185 7.36 7.41 -21.37
CA ASN A 185 8.76 7.02 -21.42
C ASN A 185 9.30 6.67 -20.02
N LEU A 186 8.93 7.43 -18.98
CA LEU A 186 9.28 7.08 -17.60
C LEU A 186 8.75 5.71 -17.21
N GLU A 187 7.49 5.40 -17.51
CA GLU A 187 6.90 4.08 -17.24
C GLU A 187 7.66 2.97 -17.96
N LYS A 188 8.05 3.18 -19.22
CA LYS A 188 8.84 2.23 -20.00
C LYS A 188 10.23 1.99 -19.39
N LEU A 189 10.90 3.04 -18.91
CA LEU A 189 12.23 2.96 -18.28
C LEU A 189 12.21 2.14 -16.98
N ILE A 190 11.14 2.27 -16.18
CA ILE A 190 11.04 1.56 -14.90
C ILE A 190 10.53 0.12 -15.01
N THR A 191 9.83 -0.22 -16.10
CA THR A 191 9.16 -1.52 -16.26
C THR A 191 10.16 -2.61 -16.63
N LYS A 192 10.16 -3.71 -15.87
CA LYS A 192 10.99 -4.89 -16.12
C LYS A 192 10.11 -6.15 -16.17
N PRO A 193 9.58 -6.54 -17.35
CA PRO A 193 8.58 -7.60 -17.47
C PRO A 193 9.01 -8.93 -16.84
N LYS A 194 10.27 -9.32 -17.02
CA LYS A 194 10.83 -10.56 -16.40
C LYS A 194 10.75 -10.55 -14.87
N ILE A 195 10.90 -9.40 -14.22
CA ILE A 195 10.81 -9.28 -12.76
C ILE A 195 9.36 -9.42 -12.30
N GLU A 196 8.41 -8.88 -13.06
CA GLU A 196 6.97 -9.02 -12.79
C GLU A 196 6.53 -10.48 -12.95
N GLU A 197 7.00 -11.18 -13.99
CA GLU A 197 6.74 -12.63 -14.15
C GLU A 197 7.26 -13.46 -12.96
N ILE A 198 8.48 -13.17 -12.49
CA ILE A 198 9.06 -13.82 -11.31
C ILE A 198 8.23 -13.53 -10.05
N LEU A 199 7.78 -12.28 -9.86
CA LEU A 199 6.90 -11.87 -8.77
C LEU A 199 5.58 -12.65 -8.81
N ILE A 200 4.91 -12.71 -9.97
CA ILE A 200 3.63 -13.42 -10.14
C ILE A 200 3.79 -14.92 -9.86
N ASN A 201 4.86 -15.55 -10.36
CA ASN A 201 5.13 -16.95 -10.08
C ASN A 201 5.38 -17.20 -8.59
N ARG A 202 6.13 -16.32 -7.92
CA ARG A 202 6.34 -16.39 -6.47
C ARG A 202 5.05 -16.25 -5.68
N LEU A 203 4.19 -15.30 -6.05
CA LEU A 203 2.87 -15.11 -5.44
C LEU A 203 2.00 -16.36 -5.60
N LYS A 204 1.96 -16.95 -6.80
CA LYS A 204 1.23 -18.21 -7.05
C LYS A 204 1.67 -19.33 -6.10
N ILE A 205 2.98 -19.50 -5.93
CA ILE A 205 3.53 -20.52 -5.02
C ILE A 205 3.17 -20.21 -3.57
N LYS A 206 3.42 -18.97 -3.11
CA LYS A 206 3.14 -18.53 -1.73
C LYS A 206 1.66 -18.66 -1.37
N SER A 207 0.77 -18.15 -2.22
CA SER A 207 -0.68 -18.23 -1.98
C SER A 207 -1.19 -19.67 -1.93
N LYS A 208 -0.64 -20.56 -2.77
CA LYS A 208 -0.97 -21.99 -2.71
C LYS A 208 -0.49 -22.61 -1.40
N LEU A 209 0.73 -22.29 -0.95
CA LEU A 209 1.29 -22.84 0.30
C LEU A 209 0.56 -22.31 1.54
N TYR A 210 0.34 -21.00 1.63
CA TYR A 210 -0.31 -20.38 2.80
C TYR A 210 -1.82 -20.65 2.85
N GLY A 211 -2.43 -20.86 1.68
CA GLY A 211 -3.84 -21.20 1.55
C GLY A 211 -4.18 -22.65 1.93
N GLN A 212 -3.18 -23.53 2.08
CA GLN A 212 -3.42 -24.93 2.46
C GLN A 212 -4.06 -25.05 3.85
N GLU A 213 -4.99 -26.00 3.97
CA GLU A 213 -5.61 -26.38 5.23
C GLU A 213 -5.01 -27.70 5.72
N ILE A 214 -4.68 -27.74 7.01
CA ILE A 214 -4.08 -28.90 7.68
C ILE A 214 -5.05 -29.31 8.78
N ASP A 215 -5.40 -30.59 8.83
CA ASP A 215 -6.29 -31.13 9.85
C ASP A 215 -5.60 -31.26 11.23
N LEU A 216 -6.37 -31.63 12.26
CA LEU A 216 -5.85 -31.81 13.63
C LEU A 216 -4.77 -32.90 13.73
N ASN A 217 -4.68 -33.80 12.75
CA ASN A 217 -3.72 -34.89 12.69
C ASN A 217 -2.47 -34.54 11.86
N GLY A 218 -2.37 -33.31 11.34
CA GLY A 218 -1.26 -32.85 10.52
C GLY A 218 -1.35 -33.26 9.04
N ASN A 219 -2.50 -33.75 8.57
CA ASN A 219 -2.69 -34.12 7.17
C ASN A 219 -3.21 -32.94 6.35
N LEU A 220 -2.75 -32.83 5.11
CA LEU A 220 -3.29 -31.87 4.15
C LEU A 220 -4.74 -32.23 3.81
N ILE A 221 -5.64 -31.26 3.96
CA ILE A 221 -7.02 -31.38 3.50
C ILE A 221 -7.04 -31.00 2.02
N ASN A 222 -7.09 -32.00 1.15
CA ASN A 222 -7.21 -31.77 -0.29
C ASN A 222 -8.56 -31.09 -0.60
N ASP A 223 -8.57 -30.20 -1.59
CA ASP A 223 -9.73 -29.47 -2.13
C ASP A 223 -10.29 -28.30 -1.30
N LYS A 224 -9.67 -27.93 -0.17
CA LYS A 224 -9.99 -26.69 0.56
C LYS A 224 -8.77 -25.78 0.65
N ASN A 225 -8.84 -24.66 -0.07
CA ASN A 225 -7.91 -23.55 0.12
C ASN A 225 -8.62 -22.42 0.87
N LYS A 226 -7.94 -21.86 1.87
CA LYS A 226 -8.42 -20.71 2.67
C LYS A 226 -8.58 -19.44 1.83
N ILE A 227 -7.93 -19.39 0.66
CA ILE A 227 -8.02 -18.28 -0.28
C ILE A 227 -7.91 -18.76 -1.72
N ASN A 228 -8.63 -18.09 -2.63
CA ASN A 228 -8.45 -18.30 -4.06
C ASN A 228 -7.09 -17.74 -4.51
N THR A 229 -6.18 -18.62 -4.93
CA THR A 229 -4.84 -18.21 -5.42
C THR A 229 -4.93 -17.30 -6.64
N GLU A 230 -5.88 -17.54 -7.55
CA GLU A 230 -6.04 -16.75 -8.76
C GLU A 230 -6.50 -15.32 -8.43
N LEU A 231 -7.33 -15.16 -7.39
CA LEU A 231 -7.71 -13.85 -6.88
C LEU A 231 -6.50 -13.04 -6.43
N VAL A 232 -5.59 -13.64 -5.66
CA VAL A 232 -4.38 -12.94 -5.19
C VAL A 232 -3.50 -12.53 -6.37
N ILE A 233 -3.33 -13.43 -7.35
CA ILE A 233 -2.54 -13.15 -8.56
C ILE A 233 -3.14 -11.98 -9.33
N ASN A 234 -4.45 -12.00 -9.61
CA ASN A 234 -5.13 -10.95 -10.36
C ASN A 234 -5.12 -9.61 -9.62
N MET A 235 -5.31 -9.62 -8.30
CA MET A 235 -5.15 -8.42 -7.47
C MET A 235 -3.76 -7.79 -7.65
N TYR A 236 -2.69 -8.59 -7.62
CA TYR A 236 -1.34 -8.06 -7.83
C TYR A 236 -1.10 -7.57 -9.24
N LYS A 237 -1.47 -8.39 -10.23
CA LYS A 237 -1.24 -8.13 -11.66
C LYS A 237 -1.99 -6.91 -12.15
N ASP A 238 -3.27 -6.82 -11.81
CA ASP A 238 -4.16 -5.83 -12.40
C ASP A 238 -4.13 -4.51 -11.61
N TRP A 239 -3.59 -4.51 -10.39
CA TRP A 239 -3.68 -3.35 -9.51
C TRP A 239 -2.45 -3.04 -8.68
N VAL A 240 -1.96 -3.94 -7.82
CA VAL A 240 -0.79 -3.60 -6.96
C VAL A 240 0.41 -3.20 -7.81
N ILE A 241 0.72 -3.96 -8.86
CA ILE A 241 1.84 -3.67 -9.78
C ILE A 241 1.58 -2.37 -10.56
N PRO A 242 0.45 -2.18 -11.26
CA PRO A 242 0.13 -0.91 -11.93
C PRO A 242 0.17 0.31 -11.01
N LEU A 243 -0.41 0.24 -9.81
CA LEU A 243 -0.39 1.35 -8.86
C LEU A 243 1.02 1.62 -8.31
N THR A 244 1.83 0.58 -8.12
CA THR A 244 3.26 0.75 -7.76
C THR A 244 4.00 1.49 -8.88
N ARG A 245 3.81 1.08 -10.15
CA ARG A 245 4.39 1.77 -11.30
C ARG A 245 3.92 3.22 -11.39
N HIS A 246 2.64 3.48 -11.13
CA HIS A 246 2.11 4.83 -11.07
C HIS A 246 2.83 5.68 -10.01
N VAL A 247 3.01 5.16 -8.78
CA VAL A 247 3.78 5.87 -7.73
C VAL A 247 5.23 6.10 -8.13
N GLU A 248 5.88 5.12 -8.77
CA GLU A 248 7.26 5.27 -9.25
C GLU A 248 7.37 6.44 -10.25
N VAL A 249 6.45 6.52 -11.22
CA VAL A 249 6.46 7.62 -12.21
C VAL A 249 6.14 8.96 -11.56
N GLU A 250 5.11 9.05 -10.72
CA GLU A 250 4.76 10.30 -10.00
C GLU A 250 5.95 10.80 -9.18
N TYR A 251 6.70 9.89 -8.55
CA TYR A 251 7.89 10.23 -7.78
C TYR A 251 9.03 10.74 -8.66
N LEU A 252 9.27 10.10 -9.82
CA LEU A 252 10.28 10.57 -10.76
C LEU A 252 9.93 11.95 -11.33
N LEU A 253 8.65 12.21 -11.61
CA LEU A 253 8.19 13.49 -12.16
C LEU A 253 8.50 14.69 -11.26
N CYS A 254 8.49 14.52 -9.93
CA CYS A 254 8.86 15.58 -8.99
C CYS A 254 10.32 15.49 -8.51
N ARG A 255 11.13 14.56 -9.05
CA ARG A 255 12.46 14.26 -8.51
C ARG A 255 13.49 15.38 -8.72
N LEU A 256 13.25 16.27 -9.69
CA LEU A 256 14.12 17.41 -10.00
C LEU A 256 13.58 18.74 -9.44
N ASP A 257 12.43 18.73 -8.77
CA ASP A 257 11.75 19.95 -8.34
C ASP A 257 12.59 20.71 -7.32
N GLY A 258 12.98 21.95 -7.64
CA GLY A 258 13.78 22.80 -6.76
C GLY A 258 15.30 22.62 -6.88
N LEU A 259 15.79 21.72 -7.75
CA LEU A 259 17.21 21.64 -8.08
C LEU A 259 17.63 22.78 -9.03
N SER A 260 18.84 23.29 -8.82
CA SER A 260 19.52 24.23 -9.71
C SER A 260 20.04 23.55 -10.97
N ASN A 261 20.34 24.33 -12.01
CA ASN A 261 20.93 23.81 -13.24
C ASN A 261 22.30 23.14 -12.99
N ASP A 262 23.09 23.66 -12.04
CA ASP A 262 24.39 23.09 -11.70
C ASP A 262 24.24 21.71 -11.05
N GLU A 263 23.30 21.55 -10.11
CA GLU A 263 22.98 20.24 -9.51
C GLU A 263 22.46 19.23 -10.54
N ILE A 264 21.63 19.67 -11.49
CA ILE A 264 21.18 18.80 -12.58
C ILE A 264 22.34 18.40 -13.50
N ASN A 265 23.26 19.32 -13.78
CA ASN A 265 24.45 19.02 -14.59
C ASN A 265 25.40 18.05 -13.87
N GLU A 266 25.54 18.15 -12.55
CA GLU A 266 26.27 17.15 -11.75
C GLU A 266 25.64 15.76 -11.86
N LEU A 267 24.31 15.66 -11.80
CA LEU A 267 23.60 14.40 -12.03
C LEU A 267 23.77 13.86 -13.46
N LEU A 268 23.93 14.74 -14.45
CA LEU A 268 24.23 14.35 -15.83
C LEU A 268 25.68 13.90 -16.04
N ASN A 269 26.58 14.20 -15.11
CA ASN A 269 28.00 13.85 -15.21
C ASN A 269 28.34 12.58 -14.42
N ASN A 270 27.62 12.33 -13.32
CA ASN A 270 27.66 11.07 -12.56
C ASN A 270 26.94 9.91 -13.25
#